data_AF-A0A1V3ZY40-F1
#
_entry.id   AF-A0A1V3ZY40-F1
#
_cell.length_a   1.000
_cell.length_b   1.000
_cell.length_c   1.000
_cell.angle_alpha   90.00
_cell.angle_beta   90.00
_cell.angle_gamma   90.00
#
_symmetry.space_group_name_H-M   'P 1'
#
loop_
_entity.id
_entity.type
_entity.pdbx_description
1 polymer ?
#
loop_
_entity_poly.entity_id
_entity_poly.type
_entity_poly.pdbx_seq_one_letter_code
_entity_poly.pdbx_strand_id
1 'polypeptide(L)'
;MGRLDPFGGVMAQFVWFDAGPSVAGRLLLVLHHLVVDGVSWRVLLPDLAAAWVRVCSGGEVVLPGVGTSVRRWAHALAEEACGELRVGELGRWEEVLRGSDVVVGWRRPDPVVDTMGTLDSVRVEVPVGVTEVLLTRLPAVFRGGVNDGLLAALVMAVAKWRPGGGSSLLVRLEGHGREEVVVPGADLSRTVGWFTSMFPVRLEVAGFDLEEAFAGGDAAGAVVKAVKEQLLAVPDKGVGYGLLRYLNGAAGRVLGAYPEPQVGFNYLGRFSASDMPEELRGVGFGQVLEWDDGGGVFDADMPVLSALEINSFVADRGRGPCLEAVFGFPSGVLGREDVAGLAGWWRAALTALAGHVGGPGAGGLTPSDLPLVRVGQGRILGWERVCPGLVDVWPLTPLQSGLLFHSRFTDAPVDAYQVQLVFHLSGVVDAGRMRAAGQALLDRHATLRSAFHPDADGWVQL
;
A
#
# COMPACT_ATOMS: atom_id res chain seq x y z
N MET A 1 29.20 10.66 -13.06
CA MET A 1 28.04 9.94 -13.59
C MET A 1 28.02 9.76 -15.10
N GLY A 2 28.72 10.58 -15.90
CA GLY A 2 28.86 10.38 -17.35
C GLY A 2 29.69 9.15 -17.79
N ARG A 3 29.81 8.12 -16.95
CA ARG A 3 30.41 6.82 -17.32
C ARG A 3 29.36 5.77 -17.67
N LEU A 4 28.09 6.00 -17.33
CA LEU A 4 26.99 5.24 -17.88
C LEU A 4 26.75 5.72 -19.32
N ASP A 5 26.52 4.77 -20.21
CA ASP A 5 26.18 5.01 -21.60
C ASP A 5 25.10 3.99 -22.02
N PRO A 6 23.82 4.28 -21.74
CA PRO A 6 22.73 3.37 -22.07
C PRO A 6 22.63 3.07 -23.57
N PHE A 7 22.99 4.04 -24.43
CA PHE A 7 22.98 3.85 -25.89
C PHE A 7 24.10 2.92 -26.35
N GLY A 8 25.28 3.01 -25.72
CA GLY A 8 26.39 2.09 -25.91
C GLY A 8 26.27 0.77 -25.13
N GLY A 9 25.20 0.57 -24.36
CA GLY A 9 24.95 -0.64 -23.56
C GLY A 9 25.66 -0.69 -22.20
N VAL A 10 26.31 0.39 -21.76
CA VAL A 10 26.97 0.50 -20.45
C VAL A 10 25.93 0.89 -19.39
N MET A 11 25.24 -0.10 -18.85
CA MET A 11 24.14 0.07 -17.89
C MET A 11 24.57 0.01 -16.42
N ALA A 12 25.80 -0.41 -16.10
CA ALA A 12 26.27 -0.54 -14.73
C ALA A 12 27.73 -0.11 -14.58
N GLN A 13 28.05 0.51 -13.45
CA GLN A 13 29.40 0.89 -13.04
C GLN A 13 29.63 0.47 -11.59
N PHE A 14 30.81 -0.10 -11.35
CA PHE A 14 31.27 -0.54 -10.04
C PHE A 14 32.58 0.16 -9.74
N VAL A 15 32.65 0.92 -8.65
CA VAL A 15 33.82 1.72 -8.28
C VAL A 15 34.28 1.34 -6.89
N TRP A 16 35.48 0.78 -6.80
CA TRP A 16 36.11 0.43 -5.53
C TRP A 16 36.94 1.60 -4.99
N PHE A 17 36.63 2.01 -3.77
CA PHE A 17 37.40 2.96 -2.98
C PHE A 17 38.22 2.19 -1.96
N ASP A 18 39.49 1.98 -2.26
CA ASP A 18 40.42 1.32 -1.38
C ASP A 18 40.79 2.24 -0.19
N ALA A 19 40.55 1.76 1.03
CA ALA A 19 40.90 2.45 2.27
C ALA A 19 42.20 1.90 2.90
N GLY A 20 42.93 1.05 2.18
CA GLY A 20 44.12 0.37 2.65
C GLY A 20 43.80 -0.94 3.38
N PRO A 21 44.83 -1.67 3.84
CA PRO A 21 44.68 -3.04 4.34
C PRO A 21 44.03 -3.14 5.72
N SER A 22 43.96 -2.03 6.47
CA SER A 22 43.48 -2.00 7.85
C SER A 22 42.05 -1.47 8.01
N VAL A 23 41.46 -0.95 6.94
CA VAL A 23 40.12 -0.34 6.94
C VAL A 23 39.32 -0.94 5.80
N ALA A 24 38.05 -1.28 6.03
CA ALA A 24 37.19 -1.79 4.98
C ALA A 24 37.03 -0.71 3.88
N GLY A 25 37.38 -1.05 2.64
CA GLY A 25 37.11 -0.17 1.50
C GLY A 25 35.62 -0.09 1.18
N ARG A 26 35.25 0.81 0.29
CA ARG A 26 33.84 1.06 -0.10
C ARG A 26 33.63 0.71 -1.57
N LEU A 27 32.57 -0.02 -1.89
CA LEU A 27 32.17 -0.29 -3.27
C LEU A 27 30.93 0.53 -3.60
N LEU A 28 31.04 1.43 -4.58
CA LEU A 28 29.90 2.15 -5.14
C LEU A 28 29.36 1.37 -6.35
N LEU A 29 28.08 1.03 -6.30
CA LEU A 29 27.34 0.41 -7.39
C LEU A 29 26.40 1.45 -7.99
N VAL A 30 26.55 1.73 -9.28
CA VAL A 30 25.65 2.62 -10.02
C VAL A 30 25.07 1.84 -11.18
N LEU A 31 23.78 1.54 -11.12
CA LEU A 31 23.05 0.89 -12.20
C LEU A 31 22.06 1.90 -12.80
N HIS A 32 21.98 1.94 -14.13
CA HIS A 32 21.01 2.76 -14.84
C HIS A 32 19.59 2.25 -14.52
N HIS A 33 18.65 3.15 -14.26
CA HIS A 33 17.31 2.77 -13.77
C HIS A 33 16.54 1.88 -14.75
N LEU A 34 16.86 1.89 -16.05
CA LEU A 34 16.30 0.96 -17.05
C LEU A 34 16.52 -0.53 -16.73
N VAL A 35 17.51 -0.87 -15.92
CA VAL A 35 17.86 -2.28 -15.61
C VAL A 35 17.69 -2.64 -14.13
N VAL A 36 17.17 -1.73 -13.30
CA VAL A 36 17.06 -1.95 -11.85
C VAL A 36 15.87 -1.20 -11.25
N ASP A 37 15.29 -1.74 -10.20
CA ASP A 37 14.30 -1.09 -9.34
C ASP A 37 14.57 -1.40 -7.85
N GLY A 38 13.75 -0.86 -6.94
CA GLY A 38 13.90 -1.08 -5.50
C GLY A 38 13.89 -2.56 -5.09
N VAL A 39 13.05 -3.39 -5.74
CA VAL A 39 12.98 -4.83 -5.46
C VAL A 39 14.22 -5.56 -6.00
N SER A 40 14.75 -5.12 -7.14
CA SER A 40 15.96 -5.69 -7.73
C SER A 40 17.16 -5.55 -6.80
N TRP A 41 17.27 -4.47 -6.03
CA TRP A 41 18.33 -4.32 -5.02
C TRP A 41 18.25 -5.37 -3.90
N ARG A 42 17.04 -5.82 -3.54
CA ARG A 42 16.82 -6.92 -2.58
C ARG A 42 17.21 -8.29 -3.15
N VAL A 43 17.39 -8.40 -4.46
CA VAL A 43 17.95 -9.60 -5.11
C VAL A 43 19.47 -9.46 -5.27
N LEU A 44 19.92 -8.33 -5.83
CA LEU A 44 21.32 -8.08 -6.18
C LEU A 44 22.24 -8.08 -4.96
N LEU A 45 21.86 -7.41 -3.87
CA LEU A 45 22.77 -7.22 -2.73
C LEU A 45 23.02 -8.53 -1.96
N PRO A 46 22.00 -9.35 -1.64
CA PRO A 46 22.23 -10.68 -1.07
C PRO A 46 23.07 -11.58 -1.99
N ASP A 47 22.83 -11.56 -3.30
CA ASP A 47 23.57 -12.37 -4.26
C ASP A 47 25.04 -11.96 -4.36
N LEU A 48 25.32 -10.66 -4.36
CA LEU A 48 26.69 -10.14 -4.35
C LEU A 48 27.42 -10.52 -3.05
N ALA A 49 26.76 -10.44 -1.90
CA ALA A 49 27.34 -10.86 -0.63
C ALA A 49 27.61 -12.38 -0.61
N ALA A 50 26.66 -13.20 -1.07
CA ALA A 50 26.83 -14.64 -1.16
C ALA A 50 27.99 -15.01 -2.11
N ALA A 51 28.06 -14.39 -3.28
CA ALA A 51 29.16 -14.56 -4.22
C ALA A 51 30.50 -14.15 -3.60
N TRP A 52 30.55 -13.02 -2.89
CA TRP A 52 31.75 -12.55 -2.21
C TRP A 52 32.25 -13.56 -1.16
N VAL A 53 31.37 -14.08 -0.29
CA VAL A 53 31.73 -15.10 0.71
C VAL A 53 32.34 -16.33 0.06
N ARG A 54 31.73 -16.79 -1.05
CA ARG A 54 32.22 -17.96 -1.80
C ARG A 54 33.59 -17.72 -2.42
N VAL A 55 33.79 -16.57 -3.08
CA VAL A 55 35.08 -16.19 -3.68
C VAL A 55 36.18 -16.08 -2.61
N CYS A 56 35.89 -15.40 -1.49
CA CYS A 56 36.86 -15.27 -0.39
C CYS A 56 37.23 -16.62 0.25
N SER A 57 36.34 -17.60 0.20
CA SER A 57 36.58 -18.96 0.71
C SER A 57 37.20 -19.90 -0.33
N GLY A 58 37.52 -19.41 -1.55
CA GLY A 58 38.05 -20.22 -2.65
C GLY A 58 37.04 -21.19 -3.28
N GLY A 59 35.74 -20.99 -3.03
CA GLY A 59 34.67 -21.82 -3.55
C GLY A 59 34.07 -21.30 -4.86
N GLU A 60 33.40 -22.19 -5.60
CA GLU A 60 32.61 -21.82 -6.77
C GLU A 60 31.37 -21.01 -6.37
N VAL A 61 31.05 -19.98 -7.16
CA VAL A 61 29.85 -19.14 -7.01
C VAL A 61 28.68 -19.80 -7.73
N VAL A 62 27.73 -20.31 -6.96
CA VAL A 62 26.46 -20.84 -7.48
C VAL A 62 25.34 -20.04 -6.82
N LEU A 63 24.58 -19.29 -7.63
CA LEU A 63 23.44 -18.50 -7.18
C LEU A 63 22.13 -19.24 -7.49
N PRO A 64 21.04 -18.97 -6.74
CA PRO A 64 19.75 -19.56 -7.06
C PRO A 64 19.26 -19.16 -8.46
N GLY A 65 18.54 -20.06 -9.12
CA GLY A 65 18.05 -19.86 -10.48
C GLY A 65 17.08 -18.68 -10.61
N VAL A 66 17.01 -18.12 -11.82
CA VAL A 66 16.05 -17.07 -12.20
C VAL A 66 14.85 -17.73 -12.87
N GLY A 67 13.64 -17.45 -12.39
CA GLY A 67 12.39 -17.97 -12.97
C GLY A 67 12.09 -17.37 -14.34
N THR A 68 11.48 -16.18 -14.35
CA THR A 68 11.02 -15.49 -15.56
C THR A 68 11.94 -14.32 -15.91
N SER A 69 12.54 -14.34 -17.10
CA SER A 69 13.39 -13.23 -17.55
C SER A 69 12.59 -11.97 -17.89
N VAL A 70 13.22 -10.79 -17.75
CA VAL A 70 12.63 -9.48 -18.16
C VAL A 70 12.15 -9.52 -19.61
N ARG A 71 12.91 -10.18 -20.51
CA ARG A 71 12.51 -10.35 -21.91
C ARG A 71 11.18 -11.10 -22.04
N ARG A 72 11.05 -12.25 -21.37
CA ARG A 72 9.81 -13.05 -21.43
C ARG A 72 8.64 -12.24 -20.85
N TRP A 73 8.88 -11.59 -19.72
CA TRP A 73 7.89 -10.71 -19.09
C TRP A 73 7.43 -9.59 -20.02
N ALA A 74 8.35 -8.84 -20.63
CA ALA A 74 8.02 -7.73 -21.53
C ALA A 74 7.21 -8.18 -22.77
N HIS A 75 7.54 -9.34 -23.36
CA HIS A 75 6.76 -9.90 -24.47
C HIS A 75 5.34 -10.29 -24.03
N ALA A 76 5.22 -10.95 -22.87
CA ALA A 76 3.91 -11.34 -22.34
C ALA A 76 3.03 -10.11 -22.02
N LEU A 77 3.61 -9.05 -21.47
CA LEU A 77 2.89 -7.79 -21.21
C LEU A 77 2.37 -7.12 -22.50
N ALA A 78 3.15 -7.18 -23.59
CA ALA A 78 2.71 -6.65 -24.88
C ALA A 78 1.54 -7.44 -25.48
N GLU A 79 1.53 -8.77 -25.30
CA GLU A 79 0.40 -9.63 -25.69
C GLU A 79 -0.83 -9.31 -24.83
N GLU A 80 -0.66 -9.23 -23.51
CA GLU A 80 -1.72 -8.95 -22.54
C GLU A 80 -2.37 -7.58 -22.74
N ALA A 81 -1.61 -6.57 -23.18
CA ALA A 81 -2.13 -5.23 -23.49
C ALA A 81 -3.25 -5.21 -24.55
N CYS A 82 -3.34 -6.26 -25.37
CA CYS A 82 -4.37 -6.44 -26.39
C CYS A 82 -5.44 -7.47 -25.99
N GLY A 83 -5.32 -8.09 -24.82
CA GLY A 83 -6.27 -9.07 -24.31
C GLY A 83 -7.62 -8.45 -23.91
N GLU A 84 -8.69 -9.24 -24.00
CA GLU A 84 -10.06 -8.78 -23.70
C GLU A 84 -10.20 -8.23 -22.27
N LEU A 85 -9.52 -8.86 -21.30
CA LEU A 85 -9.50 -8.43 -19.91
C LEU A 85 -8.98 -6.99 -19.78
N ARG A 86 -7.81 -6.69 -20.37
CA ARG A 86 -7.23 -5.33 -20.32
C ARG A 86 -8.05 -4.33 -21.08
N VAL A 87 -8.48 -4.66 -22.30
CA VAL A 87 -9.31 -3.75 -23.10
C VAL A 87 -10.62 -3.40 -22.37
N GLY A 88 -11.19 -4.35 -21.61
CA GLY A 88 -12.36 -4.13 -20.76
C GLY A 88 -12.16 -3.11 -19.64
N GLU A 89 -10.92 -2.83 -19.22
CA GLU A 89 -10.62 -1.83 -18.18
C GLU A 89 -10.64 -0.38 -18.72
N LEU A 90 -10.64 -0.16 -20.04
CA LEU A 90 -10.50 1.18 -20.63
C LEU A 90 -11.51 2.18 -20.06
N GLY A 91 -12.79 1.80 -20.03
CA GLY A 91 -13.86 2.69 -19.54
C GLY A 91 -13.67 3.10 -18.08
N ARG A 92 -13.10 2.21 -17.27
CA ARG A 92 -12.77 2.49 -15.87
C ARG A 92 -11.61 3.49 -15.75
N TRP A 93 -10.56 3.31 -16.53
CA TRP A 93 -9.42 4.24 -16.54
C TRP A 93 -9.83 5.63 -17.03
N GLU A 94 -10.73 5.70 -18.01
CA GLU A 94 -11.36 6.96 -18.40
C GLU A 94 -12.14 7.59 -17.26
N GLU A 95 -12.92 6.83 -16.50
CA GLU A 95 -13.66 7.34 -15.34
C GLU A 95 -12.73 7.92 -14.26
N VAL A 96 -11.61 7.24 -13.96
CA VAL A 96 -10.60 7.73 -13.02
C VAL A 96 -10.00 9.05 -13.50
N LEU A 97 -9.65 9.16 -14.78
CA LEU A 97 -9.03 10.34 -15.36
C LEU A 97 -10.02 11.49 -15.61
N ARG A 98 -11.30 11.18 -15.77
CA ARG A 98 -12.36 12.18 -15.98
C ARG A 98 -12.56 13.03 -14.73
N GLY A 99 -12.97 14.28 -14.96
CA GLY A 99 -13.19 15.28 -13.92
C GLY A 99 -12.12 16.36 -13.91
N SER A 100 -12.39 17.44 -13.17
CA SER A 100 -11.45 18.55 -13.05
C SER A 100 -10.30 18.19 -12.12
N ASP A 101 -9.08 18.13 -12.65
CA ASP A 101 -7.86 18.12 -11.85
C ASP A 101 -7.34 19.55 -11.69
N VAL A 102 -7.82 20.21 -10.63
CA VAL A 102 -7.46 21.60 -10.29
C VAL A 102 -5.95 21.72 -10.17
N VAL A 103 -5.39 22.78 -10.75
CA VAL A 103 -3.94 23.01 -10.75
C VAL A 103 -3.43 23.08 -9.30
N VAL A 104 -2.43 22.26 -8.97
CA VAL A 104 -1.86 22.17 -7.61
C VAL A 104 -1.04 23.42 -7.30
N GLY A 105 -0.22 23.87 -8.26
CA GLY A 105 0.59 25.09 -8.13
C GLY A 105 0.02 26.28 -8.90
N TRP A 106 0.90 27.21 -9.29
CA TRP A 106 0.50 28.38 -10.10
C TRP A 106 0.21 28.04 -11.56
N ARG A 107 0.83 26.96 -12.06
CA ARG A 107 0.66 26.40 -13.41
C ARG A 107 0.97 24.90 -13.39
N ARG A 108 0.72 24.20 -14.49
CA ARG A 108 1.24 22.84 -14.69
C ARG A 108 2.75 22.90 -15.05
N PRO A 109 3.52 21.83 -14.77
CA PRO A 109 4.91 21.73 -15.20
C PRO A 109 5.05 21.83 -16.71
N ASP A 110 6.11 22.50 -17.15
CA ASP A 110 6.57 22.58 -18.54
C ASP A 110 7.82 21.71 -18.66
N PRO A 111 7.81 20.64 -19.46
CA PRO A 111 8.92 19.70 -19.54
C PRO A 111 10.22 20.31 -20.10
N VAL A 112 10.17 21.50 -20.71
CA VAL A 112 11.36 22.20 -21.21
C VAL A 112 12.05 23.02 -20.11
N VAL A 113 11.29 23.53 -19.15
CA VAL A 113 11.78 24.46 -18.12
C VAL A 113 11.89 23.80 -16.75
N ASP A 114 10.93 22.96 -16.39
CA ASP A 114 10.86 22.30 -15.10
C ASP A 114 11.59 20.95 -15.18
N THR A 115 12.89 21.00 -14.92
CA THR A 115 13.78 19.84 -14.92
C THR A 115 14.21 19.47 -13.51
N MET A 116 14.86 18.31 -13.34
CA MET A 116 15.40 17.86 -12.05
C MET A 116 16.36 18.89 -11.44
N GLY A 117 17.07 19.68 -12.25
CA GLY A 117 17.95 20.76 -11.79
C GLY A 117 17.22 21.96 -11.18
N THR A 118 15.90 22.08 -11.38
CA THR A 118 15.06 23.15 -10.84
C THR A 118 14.29 22.76 -9.58
N LEU A 119 14.43 21.51 -9.14
CA LEU A 119 13.74 20.96 -7.98
C LEU A 119 14.23 21.60 -6.69
N ASP A 120 13.28 21.98 -5.85
CA ASP A 120 13.48 22.16 -4.41
C ASP A 120 12.73 21.03 -3.69
N SER A 121 13.05 20.82 -2.42
CA SER A 121 12.40 19.78 -1.62
C SER A 121 12.14 20.18 -0.18
N VAL A 122 11.05 19.65 0.36
CA VAL A 122 10.74 19.68 1.79
C VAL A 122 10.79 18.27 2.32
N ARG A 123 11.65 18.03 3.33
CA ARG A 123 11.69 16.76 4.06
C ARG A 123 10.82 16.84 5.31
N VAL A 124 10.08 15.78 5.56
CA VAL A 124 9.26 15.60 6.75
C VAL A 124 9.62 14.30 7.43
N GLU A 125 9.81 14.40 8.74
CA GLU A 125 10.00 13.27 9.63
C GLU A 125 8.73 13.06 10.48
N VAL A 126 8.24 11.84 10.54
CA VAL A 126 7.07 11.45 11.33
C VAL A 126 7.54 10.81 12.64
N PRO A 127 7.12 11.29 13.82
CA PRO A 127 7.60 10.77 15.10
C PRO A 127 7.51 9.24 15.21
N VAL A 128 8.50 8.60 15.84
CA VAL A 128 8.60 7.12 15.96
C VAL A 128 7.31 6.47 16.47
N GLY A 129 6.67 7.04 17.50
CA GLY A 129 5.42 6.49 18.04
C GLY A 129 4.24 6.54 17.05
N VAL A 130 4.18 7.58 16.22
CA VAL A 130 3.19 7.69 15.14
C VAL A 130 3.53 6.70 14.02
N THR A 131 4.81 6.62 13.65
CA THR A 131 5.32 5.65 12.66
C THR A 131 4.97 4.22 13.04
N GLU A 132 5.19 3.79 14.29
CA GLU A 132 4.84 2.44 14.75
C GLU A 132 3.36 2.14 14.51
N VAL A 133 2.47 3.05 14.90
CA VAL A 133 1.03 2.88 14.74
C VAL A 133 0.63 2.77 13.27
N LEU A 134 1.17 3.64 12.41
CA LEU A 134 0.90 3.64 10.97
C LEU A 134 1.38 2.37 10.26
N LEU A 135 2.52 1.82 10.67
CA LEU A 135 3.11 0.64 10.04
C LEU A 135 2.53 -0.68 10.54
N THR A 136 1.94 -0.71 11.74
CA THR A 136 1.53 -1.96 12.40
C THR A 136 0.05 -1.97 12.75
N ARG A 137 -0.39 -1.07 13.63
CA ARG A 137 -1.73 -1.12 14.22
C ARG A 137 -2.80 -0.67 13.24
N LEU A 138 -2.57 0.39 12.47
CA LEU A 138 -3.52 0.91 11.50
C LEU A 138 -3.85 -0.16 10.43
N PRO A 139 -2.87 -0.78 9.73
CA PRO A 139 -3.14 -1.88 8.81
C PRO A 139 -3.88 -3.04 9.47
N ALA A 140 -3.55 -3.39 10.72
CA ALA A 140 -4.17 -4.50 11.42
C ALA A 140 -5.66 -4.26 11.74
N VAL A 141 -6.02 -3.08 12.27
CA VAL A 141 -7.41 -2.80 12.69
C VAL A 141 -8.35 -2.52 11.52
N PHE A 142 -7.83 -2.04 10.38
CA PHE A 142 -8.60 -1.81 9.16
C PHE A 142 -8.45 -2.93 8.12
N ARG A 143 -7.71 -4.01 8.42
CA ARG A 143 -7.44 -5.14 7.50
C ARG A 143 -6.91 -4.66 6.14
N GLY A 144 -5.98 -3.72 6.18
CA GLY A 144 -5.47 -2.98 5.03
C GLY A 144 -3.96 -3.01 4.93
N GLY A 145 -3.42 -2.11 4.11
CA GLY A 145 -1.99 -1.87 3.96
C GLY A 145 -1.56 -0.51 4.52
N VAL A 146 -0.25 -0.28 4.55
CA VAL A 146 0.32 1.01 4.97
C VAL A 146 -0.14 2.16 4.05
N ASN A 147 -0.25 1.90 2.74
CA ASN A 147 -0.68 2.89 1.75
C ASN A 147 -2.06 3.47 2.03
N ASP A 148 -2.97 2.69 2.64
CA ASP A 148 -4.33 3.17 2.94
C ASP A 148 -4.27 4.38 3.88
N GLY A 149 -3.46 4.30 4.94
CA GLY A 149 -3.26 5.40 5.88
C GLY A 149 -2.47 6.57 5.30
N LEU A 150 -1.42 6.29 4.52
CA LEU A 150 -0.58 7.33 3.92
C LEU A 150 -1.35 8.18 2.90
N LEU A 151 -2.14 7.52 2.05
CA LEU A 151 -2.95 8.17 1.03
C LEU A 151 -4.20 8.82 1.62
N ALA A 152 -4.79 8.25 2.67
CA ALA A 152 -5.84 8.92 3.45
C ALA A 152 -5.36 10.25 4.04
N ALA A 153 -4.18 10.24 4.68
CA ALA A 153 -3.57 11.46 5.17
C ALA A 153 -3.24 12.47 4.06
N LEU A 154 -2.81 11.99 2.89
CA LEU A 154 -2.50 12.85 1.74
C LEU A 154 -3.74 13.57 1.22
N VAL A 155 -4.83 12.84 0.97
CA VAL A 155 -6.06 13.46 0.46
C VAL A 155 -6.67 14.41 1.49
N MET A 156 -6.62 14.09 2.79
CA MET A 156 -7.01 15.01 3.87
C MET A 156 -6.16 16.29 3.88
N ALA A 157 -4.84 16.15 3.75
CA ALA A 157 -3.91 17.27 3.76
C ALA A 157 -4.12 18.20 2.56
N VAL A 158 -4.25 17.64 1.36
CA VAL A 158 -4.52 18.43 0.14
C VAL A 158 -5.88 19.12 0.23
N ALA A 159 -6.91 18.43 0.76
CA ALA A 159 -8.23 19.03 0.95
C ALA A 159 -8.20 20.22 1.90
N LYS A 160 -7.43 20.14 3.00
CA LYS A 160 -7.27 21.24 3.96
C LYS A 160 -6.39 22.38 3.45
N TRP A 161 -5.35 22.04 2.67
CA TRP A 161 -4.38 23.00 2.13
C TRP A 161 -4.96 23.85 0.98
N ARG A 162 -5.83 23.29 0.14
CA ARG A 162 -6.40 24.01 -1.01
C ARG A 162 -7.42 25.08 -0.59
N PRO A 163 -7.34 26.31 -1.14
CA PRO A 163 -8.38 27.32 -0.96
C PRO A 163 -9.74 26.80 -1.47
N GLY A 164 -10.77 26.83 -0.62
CA GLY A 164 -12.13 26.39 -0.99
C GLY A 164 -12.43 24.91 -0.76
N GLY A 165 -11.49 24.11 -0.25
CA GLY A 165 -11.73 22.73 0.18
C GLY A 165 -11.97 21.76 -0.99
N GLY A 166 -10.90 21.29 -1.63
CA GLY A 166 -11.01 20.29 -2.69
C GLY A 166 -11.24 18.89 -2.12
N SER A 167 -12.31 18.21 -2.53
CA SER A 167 -12.68 16.89 -2.01
C SER A 167 -12.21 15.71 -2.86
N SER A 168 -11.50 15.97 -3.96
CA SER A 168 -10.99 14.95 -4.90
C SER A 168 -9.53 15.24 -5.25
N LEU A 169 -8.71 14.19 -5.26
CA LEU A 169 -7.29 14.23 -5.57
C LEU A 169 -6.94 13.11 -6.57
N LEU A 170 -6.44 13.49 -7.74
CA LEU A 170 -5.87 12.54 -8.70
C LEU A 170 -4.38 12.36 -8.42
N VAL A 171 -3.97 11.13 -8.10
CA VAL A 171 -2.59 10.77 -7.72
C VAL A 171 -2.05 9.77 -8.73
N ARG A 172 -0.83 9.99 -9.22
CA ARG A 172 -0.04 8.95 -9.88
C ARG A 172 0.61 8.09 -8.80
N LEU A 173 0.12 6.88 -8.62
CA LEU A 173 0.66 5.93 -7.65
C LEU A 173 1.71 5.04 -8.31
N GLU A 174 2.78 4.76 -7.59
CA GLU A 174 3.79 3.78 -8.00
C GLU A 174 3.61 2.45 -7.26
N GLY A 175 3.63 1.36 -8.02
CA GLY A 175 3.65 -0.02 -7.51
C GLY A 175 4.93 -0.73 -7.93
N HIS A 176 5.23 -1.88 -7.33
CA HIS A 176 6.39 -2.68 -7.74
C HIS A 176 6.24 -3.32 -9.13
N GLY A 177 5.00 -3.43 -9.63
CA GLY A 177 4.65 -3.95 -10.97
C GLY A 177 5.08 -5.39 -11.27
N ARG A 178 5.16 -6.21 -10.20
CA ARG A 178 5.49 -7.65 -10.24
C ARG A 178 4.22 -8.47 -9.99
N GLU A 179 3.16 -8.13 -10.70
CA GLU A 179 1.87 -8.80 -10.60
C GLU A 179 1.91 -10.12 -11.39
N GLU A 180 2.56 -11.15 -10.82
CA GLU A 180 2.77 -12.45 -11.48
C GLU A 180 1.46 -13.10 -11.96
N VAL A 181 0.34 -12.80 -11.31
CA VAL A 181 -1.01 -13.27 -11.69
C VAL A 181 -1.43 -12.84 -13.09
N VAL A 182 -0.84 -11.77 -13.63
CA VAL A 182 -1.13 -11.26 -14.97
C VAL A 182 -0.60 -12.19 -16.06
N VAL A 183 0.50 -12.90 -15.80
CA VAL A 183 1.11 -13.81 -16.76
C VAL A 183 1.19 -15.20 -16.12
N PRO A 184 0.31 -16.15 -16.50
CA PRO A 184 0.27 -17.47 -15.90
C PRO A 184 1.65 -18.17 -15.89
N GLY A 185 2.10 -18.58 -14.70
CA GLY A 185 3.38 -19.25 -14.50
C GLY A 185 4.60 -18.33 -14.47
N ALA A 186 4.42 -17.00 -14.42
CA ALA A 186 5.50 -16.08 -14.15
C ALA A 186 6.06 -16.24 -12.73
N ASP A 187 7.36 -16.06 -12.60
CA ASP A 187 8.10 -16.01 -11.34
C ASP A 187 9.17 -14.91 -11.47
N LEU A 188 8.89 -13.77 -10.87
CA LEU A 188 9.70 -12.56 -10.87
C LEU A 188 10.42 -12.38 -9.53
N SER A 189 10.32 -13.34 -8.60
CA SER A 189 10.89 -13.26 -7.25
C SER A 189 12.39 -12.94 -7.23
N ARG A 190 13.11 -13.37 -8.27
CA ARG A 190 14.57 -13.20 -8.42
C ARG A 190 14.99 -12.44 -9.67
N THR A 191 14.06 -11.80 -10.36
CA THR A 191 14.36 -11.16 -11.65
C THR A 191 14.76 -9.71 -11.45
N VAL A 192 15.98 -9.37 -11.85
CA VAL A 192 16.49 -8.00 -11.83
C VAL A 192 16.04 -7.27 -13.10
N GLY A 193 15.49 -6.07 -12.94
CA GLY A 193 14.99 -5.23 -14.03
C GLY A 193 14.17 -4.08 -13.49
N TRP A 194 13.66 -3.22 -14.37
CA TRP A 194 12.73 -2.16 -13.99
C TRP A 194 11.28 -2.63 -14.19
N PHE A 195 10.59 -2.94 -13.09
CA PHE A 195 9.21 -3.44 -13.12
C PHE A 195 8.17 -2.43 -12.64
N THR A 196 8.59 -1.28 -12.11
CA THR A 196 7.71 -0.28 -11.51
C THR A 196 6.49 0.02 -12.40
N SER A 197 5.30 -0.20 -11.85
CA SER A 197 4.04 0.22 -12.49
C SER A 197 3.67 1.62 -12.02
N MET A 198 3.12 2.42 -12.92
CA MET A 198 2.60 3.75 -12.60
C MET A 198 1.16 3.85 -13.12
N PHE A 199 0.24 4.27 -12.26
CA PHE A 199 -1.18 4.36 -12.62
C PHE A 199 -1.89 5.45 -11.82
N PRO A 200 -2.95 6.06 -12.40
CA PRO A 200 -3.72 7.06 -11.71
C PRO A 200 -4.68 6.41 -10.71
N VAL A 201 -4.85 7.06 -9.55
CA VAL A 201 -5.91 6.77 -8.58
C VAL A 201 -6.59 8.08 -8.23
N ARG A 202 -7.92 8.08 -8.25
CA ARG A 202 -8.72 9.21 -7.76
C ARG A 202 -9.16 8.93 -6.34
N LEU A 203 -8.71 9.79 -5.43
CA LEU A 203 -9.05 9.74 -4.01
C LEU A 203 -10.11 10.79 -3.68
N GLU A 204 -11.22 10.37 -3.11
CA GLU A 204 -12.34 11.24 -2.76
C GLU A 204 -12.65 11.20 -1.27
N VAL A 205 -12.81 12.40 -0.71
CA VAL A 205 -13.17 12.63 0.69
C VAL A 205 -14.38 13.56 0.83
N ALA A 206 -15.19 13.67 -0.22
CA ALA A 206 -16.42 14.45 -0.17
C ALA A 206 -17.39 13.84 0.86
N GLY A 207 -17.94 14.68 1.73
CA GLY A 207 -18.94 14.26 2.73
C GLY A 207 -18.37 13.77 4.06
N PHE A 208 -17.04 13.72 4.24
CA PHE A 208 -16.42 13.48 5.55
C PHE A 208 -16.18 14.81 6.28
N ASP A 209 -16.38 14.80 7.60
CA ASP A 209 -15.97 15.91 8.46
C ASP A 209 -14.45 15.87 8.66
N LEU A 210 -13.74 16.65 7.86
CA LEU A 210 -12.28 16.71 7.94
C LEU A 210 -11.81 17.36 9.25
N GLU A 211 -12.58 18.25 9.87
CA GLU A 211 -12.19 18.86 11.14
C GLU A 211 -12.20 17.82 12.26
N GLU A 212 -13.24 17.00 12.31
CA GLU A 212 -13.30 15.82 13.19
C GLU A 212 -12.18 14.82 12.86
N ALA A 213 -11.92 14.55 11.58
CA ALA A 213 -10.86 13.63 11.17
C ALA A 213 -9.46 14.10 11.62
N PHE A 214 -9.17 15.41 11.52
CA PHE A 214 -7.93 16.00 12.04
C PHE A 214 -7.87 16.02 13.57
N ALA A 215 -9.01 15.97 14.26
CA ALA A 215 -9.09 15.79 15.71
C ALA A 215 -8.93 14.31 16.14
N GLY A 216 -8.88 13.37 15.20
CA GLY A 216 -8.77 11.94 15.47
C GLY A 216 -10.08 11.25 15.85
N GLY A 217 -11.23 11.87 15.53
CA GLY A 217 -12.56 11.31 15.76
C GLY A 217 -12.96 10.22 14.76
N ASP A 218 -14.23 9.84 14.73
CA ASP A 218 -14.70 8.69 13.93
C ASP A 218 -14.57 8.92 12.42
N ALA A 219 -14.65 10.18 11.98
CA ALA A 219 -14.38 10.57 10.59
C ALA A 219 -12.98 10.16 10.11
N ALA A 220 -11.98 10.10 10.99
CA ALA A 220 -10.62 9.64 10.64
C ALA A 220 -10.64 8.19 10.16
N GLY A 221 -11.29 7.30 10.91
CA GLY A 221 -11.48 5.90 10.53
C GLY A 221 -12.35 5.74 9.28
N ALA A 222 -13.37 6.58 9.13
CA ALA A 222 -14.24 6.56 7.95
C ALA A 222 -13.48 6.92 6.66
N VAL A 223 -12.59 7.92 6.70
CA VAL A 223 -11.72 8.27 5.56
C VAL A 223 -10.76 7.13 5.21
N VAL A 224 -10.13 6.49 6.20
CA VAL A 224 -9.25 5.33 5.96
C VAL A 224 -10.01 4.19 5.28
N LYS A 225 -11.22 3.85 5.77
CA LYS A 225 -12.08 2.83 5.14
C LYS A 225 -12.43 3.19 3.68
N ALA A 226 -12.78 4.45 3.42
CA ALA A 226 -13.12 4.91 2.08
C ALA A 226 -11.93 4.85 1.12
N VAL A 227 -10.75 5.30 1.56
CA VAL A 227 -9.51 5.26 0.76
C VAL A 227 -9.09 3.83 0.49
N LYS A 228 -9.16 2.94 1.49
CA LYS A 228 -8.92 1.49 1.32
C LYS A 228 -9.79 0.93 0.19
N GLU A 229 -11.10 1.17 0.21
CA GLU A 229 -12.01 0.66 -0.83
C GLU A 229 -11.72 1.26 -2.21
N GLN A 230 -11.37 2.55 -2.28
CA GLN A 230 -10.99 3.20 -3.54
C GLN A 230 -9.70 2.59 -4.13
N LEU A 231 -8.73 2.24 -3.28
CA LEU A 231 -7.50 1.55 -3.69
C LEU A 231 -7.75 0.10 -4.09
N LEU A 232 -8.57 -0.63 -3.33
CA LEU A 232 -8.92 -2.03 -3.62
C LEU A 232 -9.76 -2.17 -4.88
N ALA A 233 -10.51 -1.13 -5.26
CA ALA A 233 -11.24 -1.14 -6.49
C ALA A 233 -10.29 -1.26 -7.70
N VAL A 234 -9.05 -0.75 -7.62
CA VAL A 234 -8.08 -0.76 -8.74
C VAL A 234 -7.74 -2.19 -9.17
N PRO A 235 -8.01 -2.59 -10.43
CA PRO A 235 -7.76 -3.94 -10.91
C PRO A 235 -6.25 -4.23 -10.95
N ASP A 236 -5.86 -5.45 -10.55
CA ASP A 236 -4.49 -5.98 -10.63
C ASP A 236 -3.39 -4.97 -10.27
N LYS A 237 -3.60 -4.23 -9.17
CA LYS A 237 -2.67 -3.20 -8.69
C LYS A 237 -2.25 -2.18 -9.77
N GLY A 238 -3.17 -1.90 -10.70
CA GLY A 238 -3.07 -0.85 -11.71
C GLY A 238 -2.13 -1.12 -12.88
N VAL A 239 -1.57 -2.32 -12.99
CA VAL A 239 -0.67 -2.69 -14.10
C VAL A 239 -1.31 -2.48 -15.48
N GLY A 240 -2.62 -2.73 -15.61
CA GLY A 240 -3.37 -2.58 -16.86
C GLY A 240 -3.35 -1.17 -17.44
N TYR A 241 -3.24 -0.11 -16.61
CA TYR A 241 -3.19 1.27 -17.09
C TYR A 241 -1.99 1.51 -18.01
N GLY A 242 -0.79 1.12 -17.57
CA GLY A 242 0.43 1.30 -18.35
C GLY A 242 0.42 0.49 -19.64
N LEU A 243 -0.12 -0.73 -19.59
CA LEU A 243 -0.29 -1.60 -20.76
C LEU A 243 -1.20 -0.94 -21.81
N LEU A 244 -2.37 -0.46 -21.38
CA LEU A 244 -3.33 0.20 -22.26
C LEU A 244 -2.80 1.53 -22.80
N ARG A 245 -2.14 2.33 -21.95
CA ARG A 245 -1.66 3.67 -22.34
C ARG A 245 -0.50 3.60 -23.33
N TYR A 246 0.44 2.68 -23.12
CA TYR A 246 1.72 2.68 -23.84
C TYR A 246 1.89 1.54 -24.85
N LEU A 247 1.22 0.39 -24.65
CA LEU A 247 1.40 -0.79 -25.50
C LEU A 247 0.19 -1.07 -26.41
N ASN A 248 -0.99 -0.50 -26.11
CA ASN A 248 -2.17 -0.61 -26.94
C ASN A 248 -2.43 0.69 -27.73
N GLY A 249 -2.25 0.67 -29.06
CA GLY A 249 -2.35 1.88 -29.89
C GLY A 249 -3.75 2.53 -29.95
N ALA A 250 -4.83 1.78 -29.72
CA ALA A 250 -6.18 2.34 -29.70
C ALA A 250 -6.49 2.98 -28.33
N ALA A 251 -6.30 2.22 -27.25
CA ALA A 251 -6.50 2.70 -25.89
C ALA A 251 -5.54 3.84 -25.53
N GLY A 252 -4.29 3.76 -25.98
CA GLY A 252 -3.27 4.79 -25.76
C GLY A 252 -3.64 6.15 -26.33
N ARG A 253 -4.34 6.20 -27.48
CA ARG A 253 -4.84 7.48 -28.02
C ARG A 253 -5.96 8.08 -27.16
N VAL A 254 -6.81 7.25 -26.58
CA VAL A 254 -7.89 7.69 -25.69
C VAL A 254 -7.31 8.19 -24.37
N LEU A 255 -6.50 7.36 -23.71
CA LEU A 255 -5.90 7.70 -22.42
C LEU A 255 -4.92 8.86 -22.54
N GLY A 256 -4.15 8.93 -23.64
CA GLY A 256 -3.18 10.00 -23.91
C GLY A 256 -3.80 11.38 -24.12
N ALA A 257 -5.11 11.47 -24.38
CA ALA A 257 -5.82 12.75 -24.49
C ALA A 257 -6.10 13.40 -23.12
N TYR A 258 -6.04 12.64 -22.04
CA TYR A 258 -6.22 13.15 -20.68
C TYR A 258 -4.89 13.70 -20.13
N PRO A 259 -4.93 14.77 -19.31
CA PRO A 259 -3.74 15.30 -18.66
C PRO A 259 -3.17 14.30 -17.65
N GLU A 260 -1.85 14.28 -17.51
CA GLU A 260 -1.17 13.49 -16.48
C GLU A 260 -1.52 14.01 -15.06
N PRO A 261 -1.57 13.13 -14.04
CA PRO A 261 -1.75 13.53 -12.66
C PRO A 261 -0.64 14.49 -12.19
N GLN A 262 -1.01 15.51 -11.41
CA GLN A 262 -0.06 16.51 -10.93
C GLN A 262 0.69 16.11 -9.66
N VAL A 263 0.21 15.08 -8.95
CA VAL A 263 0.82 14.59 -7.71
C VAL A 263 1.24 13.15 -7.91
N GLY A 264 2.53 12.87 -7.77
CA GLY A 264 3.10 11.53 -7.68
C GLY A 264 3.25 11.10 -6.22
N PHE A 265 2.93 9.84 -5.92
CA PHE A 265 3.14 9.25 -4.61
C PHE A 265 3.79 7.88 -4.73
N ASN A 266 4.86 7.68 -3.96
CA ASN A 266 5.57 6.42 -3.88
C ASN A 266 5.90 6.09 -2.42
N TYR A 267 5.64 4.85 -2.02
CA TYR A 267 6.06 4.30 -0.73
C TYR A 267 7.06 3.18 -0.98
N LEU A 268 8.33 3.46 -0.70
CA LEU A 268 9.46 2.57 -0.95
C LEU A 268 9.55 1.43 0.08
N GLY A 269 8.76 1.49 1.15
CA GLY A 269 8.83 0.57 2.26
C GLY A 269 9.91 0.96 3.27
N ARG A 270 10.39 -0.04 4.01
CA ARG A 270 11.51 0.10 4.94
C ARG A 270 12.79 -0.32 4.24
N PHE A 271 13.83 0.50 4.39
CA PHE A 271 15.20 0.12 4.06
C PHE A 271 15.92 -0.14 5.37
N SER A 272 16.44 -1.35 5.55
CA SER A 272 17.17 -1.68 6.76
C SER A 272 18.36 -2.58 6.46
N ALA A 273 19.40 -2.50 7.29
CA ALA A 273 20.47 -3.49 7.29
C ALA A 273 19.96 -4.93 7.51
N SER A 274 18.72 -5.11 8.01
CA SER A 274 18.05 -6.40 8.11
C SER A 274 17.56 -6.97 6.77
N ASP A 275 17.57 -6.21 5.67
CA ASP A 275 17.21 -6.71 4.34
C ASP A 275 18.22 -7.76 3.82
N MET A 276 19.36 -7.89 4.49
CA MET A 276 20.30 -8.99 4.30
C MET A 276 19.89 -10.24 5.11
N PRO A 277 19.95 -11.45 4.50
CA PRO A 277 19.80 -12.72 5.21
C PRO A 277 20.71 -12.81 6.43
N GLU A 278 20.23 -13.40 7.53
CA GLU A 278 20.94 -13.42 8.81
C GLU A 278 22.34 -14.03 8.69
N GLU A 279 22.48 -15.06 7.87
CA GLU A 279 23.72 -15.78 7.59
C GLU A 279 24.76 -14.92 6.85
N LEU A 280 24.31 -13.85 6.18
CA LEU A 280 25.14 -12.91 5.44
C LEU A 280 25.38 -11.60 6.21
N ARG A 281 24.81 -11.44 7.40
CA ARG A 281 25.06 -10.25 8.23
C ARG A 281 26.43 -10.33 8.90
N GLY A 282 27.18 -9.23 8.89
CA GLY A 282 28.47 -9.14 9.60
C GLY A 282 29.62 -9.89 8.93
N VAL A 283 29.44 -10.43 7.72
CA VAL A 283 30.50 -11.13 6.97
C VAL A 283 31.55 -10.20 6.35
N GLY A 284 31.47 -8.89 6.58
CA GLY A 284 32.39 -7.88 6.02
C GLY A 284 31.89 -7.20 4.74
N PHE A 285 30.74 -7.63 4.22
CA PHE A 285 30.00 -6.95 3.15
C PHE A 285 28.72 -6.34 3.73
N GLY A 286 28.58 -5.00 3.69
CA GLY A 286 27.44 -4.30 4.27
C GLY A 286 27.11 -3.00 3.54
N GLN A 287 25.85 -2.60 3.58
CA GLN A 287 25.41 -1.33 3.01
C GLN A 287 25.88 -0.16 3.88
N VAL A 288 26.35 0.92 3.24
CA VAL A 288 26.64 2.19 3.92
C VAL A 288 25.37 3.03 3.93
N LEU A 289 24.69 3.07 5.08
CA LEU A 289 23.40 3.78 5.25
C LEU A 289 23.56 5.29 5.48
N GLU A 290 24.79 5.83 5.48
CA GLU A 290 25.09 7.24 5.72
C GLU A 290 24.69 8.16 4.53
N TRP A 291 24.44 7.60 3.35
CA TRP A 291 24.04 8.32 2.13
C TRP A 291 22.58 8.00 1.80
N ASP A 292 21.65 8.53 2.58
CA ASP A 292 20.22 8.34 2.34
C ASP A 292 19.53 9.68 2.12
N ASP A 293 19.61 10.14 0.87
CA ASP A 293 18.80 11.27 0.40
C ASP A 293 17.43 10.80 -0.14
N GLY A 294 17.12 9.50 -0.05
CA GLY A 294 15.87 8.92 -0.56
C GLY A 294 15.66 9.08 -2.07
N GLY A 295 16.64 9.64 -2.80
CA GLY A 295 16.58 9.93 -4.22
C GLY A 295 17.82 9.41 -4.94
N GLY A 296 17.61 8.71 -6.06
CA GLY A 296 18.69 8.40 -7.00
C GLY A 296 19.31 9.69 -7.55
N VAL A 297 20.46 9.57 -8.21
CA VAL A 297 21.02 10.73 -8.90
C VAL A 297 20.47 10.79 -10.32
N PHE A 298 19.73 11.86 -10.58
CA PHE A 298 19.11 12.12 -11.86
C PHE A 298 19.94 13.11 -12.68
N ASP A 299 19.78 13.05 -14.00
CA ASP A 299 20.32 14.09 -14.88
C ASP A 299 19.58 15.41 -14.61
N ALA A 300 20.31 16.52 -14.47
CA ALA A 300 19.74 17.82 -14.15
C ALA A 300 18.81 18.35 -15.26
N ASP A 301 18.99 17.90 -16.50
CA ASP A 301 18.20 18.30 -17.66
C ASP A 301 16.97 17.40 -17.87
N MET A 302 16.82 16.33 -17.08
CA MET A 302 15.66 15.45 -17.16
C MET A 302 14.39 16.21 -16.75
N PRO A 303 13.29 16.16 -17.52
CA PRO A 303 12.02 16.76 -17.13
C PRO A 303 11.44 16.11 -15.86
N VAL A 304 10.77 16.90 -15.03
CA VAL A 304 10.03 16.34 -13.89
C VAL A 304 8.78 15.58 -14.36
N LEU A 305 8.35 14.58 -13.58
CA LEU A 305 7.18 13.78 -13.92
C LEU A 305 5.86 14.46 -13.52
N SER A 306 5.84 15.16 -12.39
CA SER A 306 4.64 15.80 -11.85
C SER A 306 4.97 17.14 -11.17
N ALA A 307 3.95 17.91 -10.81
CA ALA A 307 4.13 19.18 -10.09
C ALA A 307 4.64 18.97 -8.66
N LEU A 308 4.22 17.87 -8.03
CA LEU A 308 4.63 17.45 -6.70
C LEU A 308 4.92 15.95 -6.71
N GLU A 309 6.11 15.56 -6.28
CA GLU A 309 6.53 14.16 -6.11
C GLU A 309 6.74 13.88 -4.63
N ILE A 310 6.02 12.89 -4.09
CA ILE A 310 6.10 12.49 -2.70
C ILE A 310 6.69 11.09 -2.63
N ASN A 311 7.94 11.00 -2.20
CA ASN A 311 8.60 9.71 -1.93
C ASN A 311 8.68 9.51 -0.42
N SER A 312 8.13 8.40 0.06
CA SER A 312 8.10 8.05 1.48
C SER A 312 8.81 6.72 1.73
N PHE A 313 9.54 6.63 2.84
CA PHE A 313 10.32 5.47 3.22
C PHE A 313 10.51 5.42 4.73
N VAL A 314 10.83 4.25 5.26
CA VAL A 314 11.11 4.07 6.68
C VAL A 314 12.62 3.89 6.87
N ALA A 315 13.21 4.79 7.64
CA ALA A 315 14.62 4.78 8.00
C ALA A 315 14.79 4.34 9.46
N ASP A 316 15.80 3.51 9.73
CA ASP A 316 16.17 3.14 11.09
C ASP A 316 17.00 4.25 11.74
N ARG A 317 16.44 4.96 12.71
CA ARG A 317 17.15 5.96 13.51
C ARG A 317 17.50 5.38 14.88
N GLY A 318 18.43 6.01 15.60
CA GLY A 318 18.86 5.54 16.93
C GLY A 318 17.75 5.45 17.99
N ARG A 319 16.57 6.04 17.73
CA ARG A 319 15.38 5.97 18.60
C ARG A 319 14.32 4.97 18.12
N GLY A 320 14.52 4.30 16.99
CA GLY A 320 13.56 3.40 16.35
C GLY A 320 13.29 3.75 14.88
N PRO A 321 12.46 2.95 14.18
CA PRO A 321 12.08 3.19 12.80
C PRO A 321 11.26 4.48 12.69
N CYS A 322 11.62 5.32 11.72
CA CYS A 322 11.02 6.61 11.48
C CYS A 322 10.53 6.70 10.03
N LEU A 323 9.24 7.01 9.81
CA LEU A 323 8.73 7.28 8.48
C LEU A 323 9.19 8.68 8.07
N GLU A 324 9.88 8.75 6.94
CA GLU A 324 10.35 9.98 6.33
C GLU A 324 9.67 10.14 4.96
N ALA A 325 9.47 11.38 4.56
CA ALA A 325 8.98 11.70 3.23
C ALA A 325 9.70 12.93 2.66
N VAL A 326 9.96 12.89 1.36
CA VAL A 326 10.53 13.98 0.59
C VAL A 326 9.48 14.46 -0.40
N PHE A 327 9.09 15.72 -0.25
CA PHE A 327 8.17 16.43 -1.14
C PHE A 327 9.03 17.24 -2.12
N GLY A 328 9.25 16.70 -3.31
CA GLY A 328 10.00 17.34 -4.40
C GLY A 328 9.07 18.12 -5.32
N PHE A 329 9.46 19.33 -5.71
CA PHE A 329 8.66 20.18 -6.58
C PHE A 329 9.55 21.14 -7.39
N PRO A 330 9.17 21.47 -8.65
CA PRO A 330 9.86 22.52 -9.39
C PRO A 330 9.59 23.88 -8.75
N SER A 331 10.65 24.61 -8.44
CA SER A 331 10.57 25.94 -7.80
C SER A 331 9.80 26.98 -8.63
N GLY A 332 9.68 26.78 -9.96
CA GLY A 332 8.86 27.60 -10.85
C GLY A 332 7.38 27.23 -10.92
N VAL A 333 6.96 26.17 -10.23
CA VAL A 333 5.58 25.63 -10.22
C VAL A 333 4.94 25.78 -8.84
N LEU A 334 5.70 25.52 -7.77
CA LEU A 334 5.26 25.59 -6.38
C LEU A 334 6.28 26.35 -5.52
N GLY A 335 5.77 27.15 -4.56
CA GLY A 335 6.59 27.81 -3.56
C GLY A 335 6.97 26.86 -2.43
N ARG A 336 8.20 27.00 -1.90
CA ARG A 336 8.67 26.17 -0.78
C ARG A 336 7.81 26.28 0.47
N GLU A 337 7.32 27.48 0.78
CA GLU A 337 6.44 27.70 1.94
C GLU A 337 5.09 26.97 1.78
N ASP A 338 4.54 26.97 0.57
CA ASP A 338 3.29 26.28 0.27
C ASP A 338 3.43 24.76 0.46
N VAL A 339 4.54 24.20 -0.06
CA VAL A 339 4.83 22.77 0.09
C VAL A 339 5.15 22.41 1.54
N ALA A 340 5.84 23.28 2.27
CA ALA A 340 6.06 23.09 3.72
C ALA A 340 4.73 23.08 4.50
N GLY A 341 3.79 23.96 4.13
CA GLY A 341 2.43 23.96 4.67
C GLY A 341 1.70 22.64 4.40
N LEU A 342 1.70 22.17 3.14
CA LEU A 342 1.09 20.89 2.76
C LEU A 342 1.73 19.71 3.51
N ALA A 343 3.06 19.67 3.57
CA ALA A 343 3.78 18.60 4.25
C ALA A 343 3.52 18.60 5.77
N GLY A 344 3.34 19.80 6.36
CA GLY A 344 2.86 19.98 7.73
C GLY A 344 1.45 19.42 7.94
N TRP A 345 0.50 19.71 7.04
CA TRP A 345 -0.84 19.13 7.09
C TRP A 345 -0.84 17.61 6.92
N TRP A 346 0.01 17.08 6.06
CA TRP A 346 0.17 15.64 5.89
C TRP A 346 0.66 14.96 7.17
N ARG A 347 1.69 15.52 7.82
CA ARG A 347 2.16 15.04 9.12
C ARG A 347 1.10 15.14 10.21
N ALA A 348 0.32 16.22 10.22
CA ALA A 348 -0.78 16.40 11.18
C ALA A 348 -1.88 15.35 10.95
N ALA A 349 -2.27 15.10 9.69
CA ALA A 349 -3.24 14.06 9.35
C ALA A 349 -2.74 12.66 9.76
N LEU A 350 -1.49 12.31 9.46
CA LEU A 350 -0.88 11.06 9.91
C LEU A 350 -0.92 10.87 11.43
N THR A 351 -0.66 11.96 12.17
CA THR A 351 -0.71 11.97 13.64
C THR A 351 -2.15 11.80 14.14
N ALA A 352 -3.13 12.42 13.49
CA ALA A 352 -4.54 12.29 13.81
C ALA A 352 -5.04 10.84 13.56
N LEU A 353 -4.67 10.24 12.42
CA LEU A 353 -4.99 8.84 12.11
C LEU A 353 -4.37 7.88 13.14
N ALA A 354 -3.13 8.12 13.55
CA ALA A 354 -2.50 7.33 14.60
C ALA A 354 -3.18 7.51 15.97
N GLY A 355 -3.62 8.73 16.29
CA GLY A 355 -4.41 9.03 17.49
C GLY A 355 -5.74 8.28 17.51
N HIS A 356 -6.47 8.28 16.39
CA HIS A 356 -7.73 7.56 16.23
C HIS A 356 -7.57 6.06 16.51
N VAL A 357 -6.50 5.44 15.98
CA VAL A 357 -6.22 4.00 16.18
C VAL A 357 -5.94 3.65 17.65
N GLY A 358 -5.51 4.61 18.47
CA GLY A 358 -5.35 4.43 19.91
C GLY A 358 -6.64 4.54 20.72
N GLY A 359 -7.73 5.03 20.11
CA GLY A 359 -9.01 5.27 20.76
C GLY A 359 -9.97 4.07 20.76
N PRO A 360 -11.04 4.12 21.59
CA PRO A 360 -12.12 3.15 21.51
C PRO A 360 -12.85 3.29 20.17
N GLY A 361 -13.20 2.17 19.52
CA GLY A 361 -13.92 2.19 18.24
C GLY A 361 -13.03 2.24 16.98
N ALA A 362 -11.70 2.21 17.15
CA ALA A 362 -10.78 2.11 16.03
C ALA A 362 -10.99 0.85 15.16
N GLY A 363 -10.88 1.02 13.84
CA GLY A 363 -10.94 -0.07 12.88
C GLY A 363 -12.34 -0.38 12.36
N GLY A 364 -12.58 -1.66 12.10
CA GLY A 364 -13.86 -2.18 11.63
C GLY A 364 -13.85 -2.60 10.17
N LEU A 365 -14.96 -3.16 9.74
CA LEU A 365 -15.10 -3.83 8.45
C LEU A 365 -15.40 -2.85 7.32
N THR A 366 -14.97 -3.24 6.12
CA THR A 366 -15.26 -2.61 4.84
C THR A 366 -15.89 -3.63 3.88
N PRO A 367 -16.59 -3.21 2.81
CA PRO A 367 -17.22 -4.13 1.86
C PRO A 367 -16.28 -5.22 1.34
N SER A 368 -15.02 -4.90 1.06
CA SER A 368 -14.06 -5.88 0.56
C SER A 368 -13.62 -6.91 1.60
N ASP A 369 -13.91 -6.69 2.89
CA ASP A 369 -13.69 -7.69 3.95
C ASP A 369 -14.80 -8.74 4.02
N LEU A 370 -15.92 -8.53 3.32
CA LEU A 370 -17.14 -9.35 3.36
C LEU A 370 -17.49 -9.93 1.97
N PRO A 371 -16.62 -10.76 1.36
CA PRO A 371 -16.78 -11.17 -0.04
C PRO A 371 -18.03 -12.02 -0.33
N LEU A 372 -18.63 -12.62 0.71
CA LEU A 372 -19.84 -13.45 0.59
C LEU A 372 -21.14 -12.64 0.61
N VAL A 373 -21.08 -11.35 0.94
CA VAL A 373 -22.26 -10.48 1.05
C VAL A 373 -22.04 -9.19 0.26
N ARG A 374 -22.97 -8.87 -0.65
CA ARG A 374 -22.93 -7.60 -1.39
C ARG A 374 -23.53 -6.49 -0.53
N VAL A 375 -22.68 -5.68 0.10
CA VAL A 375 -23.09 -4.68 1.08
C VAL A 375 -22.30 -3.38 0.94
N GLY A 376 -22.94 -2.25 1.24
CA GLY A 376 -22.27 -0.94 1.33
C GLY A 376 -21.86 -0.60 2.77
N GLN A 377 -20.88 0.30 2.93
CA GLN A 377 -20.32 0.67 4.23
C GLN A 377 -21.37 1.08 5.27
N GLY A 378 -22.43 1.79 4.88
CA GLY A 378 -23.49 2.23 5.80
C GLY A 378 -24.24 1.08 6.49
N ARG A 379 -24.45 -0.05 5.79
CA ARG A 379 -25.08 -1.26 6.38
C ARG A 379 -24.15 -1.97 7.35
N ILE A 380 -22.86 -2.07 6.99
CA ILE A 380 -21.81 -2.60 7.88
C ILE A 380 -21.77 -1.84 9.20
N LEU A 381 -21.75 -0.49 9.14
CA LEU A 381 -21.81 0.36 10.32
C LEU A 381 -23.11 0.18 11.13
N GLY A 382 -24.21 -0.21 10.48
CA GLY A 382 -25.44 -0.61 11.16
C GLY A 382 -25.24 -1.88 12.00
N TRP A 383 -24.62 -2.90 11.42
CA TRP A 383 -24.36 -4.16 12.11
C TRP A 383 -23.34 -4.01 13.24
N GLU A 384 -22.25 -3.26 13.04
CA GLU A 384 -21.23 -3.00 14.08
C GLU A 384 -21.83 -2.29 15.31
N ARG A 385 -22.87 -1.46 15.12
CA ARG A 385 -23.59 -0.81 16.23
C ARG A 385 -24.46 -1.77 17.04
N VAL A 386 -25.07 -2.76 16.39
CA VAL A 386 -25.95 -3.74 17.06
C VAL A 386 -25.14 -4.92 17.63
N CYS A 387 -24.01 -5.25 17.00
CA CYS A 387 -23.09 -6.30 17.40
C CYS A 387 -21.68 -5.72 17.61
N PRO A 388 -21.39 -5.13 18.79
CA PRO A 388 -20.05 -4.66 19.11
C PRO A 388 -19.02 -5.81 19.03
N GLY A 389 -17.92 -5.59 18.32
CA GLY A 389 -16.91 -6.62 18.09
C GLY A 389 -17.23 -7.57 16.94
N LEU A 390 -18.12 -7.18 16.02
CA LEU A 390 -18.41 -7.88 14.77
C LEU A 390 -17.11 -8.27 14.05
N VAL A 391 -16.95 -9.56 13.76
CA VAL A 391 -15.74 -10.09 13.13
C VAL A 391 -15.93 -10.43 11.66
N ASP A 392 -17.14 -10.80 11.25
CA ASP A 392 -17.46 -11.24 9.89
C ASP A 392 -18.98 -11.21 9.65
N VAL A 393 -19.42 -11.33 8.40
CA VAL A 393 -20.85 -11.37 8.03
C VAL A 393 -21.08 -12.38 6.92
N TRP A 394 -22.03 -13.28 7.14
CA TRP A 394 -22.30 -14.41 6.25
C TRP A 394 -23.76 -14.39 5.76
N PRO A 395 -24.01 -14.78 4.50
CA PRO A 395 -25.35 -15.16 4.09
C PRO A 395 -25.75 -16.46 4.81
N LEU A 396 -27.04 -16.62 5.11
CA LEU A 396 -27.53 -17.88 5.66
C LEU A 396 -27.45 -18.99 4.61
N THR A 397 -27.02 -20.17 5.04
CA THR A 397 -27.20 -21.39 4.25
C THR A 397 -28.69 -21.74 4.13
N PRO A 398 -29.11 -22.49 3.09
CA PRO A 398 -30.51 -22.91 2.95
C PRO A 398 -31.06 -23.62 4.19
N LEU A 399 -30.23 -24.42 4.87
CA LEU A 399 -30.60 -25.10 6.11
C LEU A 399 -30.82 -24.10 7.26
N GLN A 400 -29.88 -23.18 7.48
CA GLN A 400 -30.02 -22.15 8.53
C GLN A 400 -31.27 -21.28 8.31
N SER A 401 -31.58 -20.92 7.06
CA SER A 401 -32.79 -20.18 6.72
C SER A 401 -34.05 -20.97 7.10
N GLY A 402 -34.09 -22.28 6.80
CA GLY A 402 -35.21 -23.15 7.18
C GLY A 402 -35.36 -23.31 8.69
N LEU A 403 -34.25 -23.52 9.40
CA LEU A 403 -34.24 -23.62 10.87
C LEU A 403 -34.74 -22.33 11.53
N LEU A 404 -34.25 -21.18 11.08
CA LEU A 404 -34.64 -19.87 11.60
C LEU A 404 -36.12 -19.56 11.31
N PHE A 405 -36.62 -19.96 10.15
CA PHE A 405 -38.04 -19.86 9.83
C PHE A 405 -38.87 -20.69 10.83
N HIS A 406 -38.52 -21.96 11.03
CA HIS A 406 -39.24 -22.79 11.98
C HIS A 406 -39.18 -22.24 13.41
N SER A 407 -38.02 -21.81 13.91
CA SER A 407 -37.89 -21.30 15.29
C SER A 407 -38.62 -19.98 15.54
N ARG A 408 -38.90 -19.18 14.49
CA ARG A 408 -39.64 -17.90 14.60
C ARG A 408 -41.13 -18.02 14.35
N PHE A 409 -41.58 -19.02 13.58
CA PHE A 409 -42.96 -19.12 13.11
C PHE A 409 -43.75 -20.30 13.70
N THR A 410 -43.15 -21.14 14.54
CA THR A 410 -43.92 -22.09 15.34
C THR A 410 -44.32 -21.46 16.68
N ASP A 411 -45.61 -21.22 16.88
CA ASP A 411 -46.22 -20.94 18.21
C ASP A 411 -46.18 -22.18 19.14
N ALA A 412 -45.32 -23.15 18.84
CA ALA A 412 -45.19 -24.38 19.59
C ALA A 412 -44.41 -24.10 20.90
N PRO A 413 -44.84 -24.64 22.05
CA PRO A 413 -44.19 -24.40 23.34
C PRO A 413 -42.78 -25.00 23.45
N VAL A 414 -42.33 -25.78 22.46
CA VAL A 414 -41.01 -26.41 22.39
C VAL A 414 -40.43 -26.18 21.00
N ASP A 415 -39.24 -25.59 20.93
CA ASP A 415 -38.48 -25.47 19.69
C ASP A 415 -37.99 -26.86 19.27
N ALA A 416 -38.38 -27.30 18.06
CA ALA A 416 -38.01 -28.61 17.51
C ALA A 416 -36.50 -28.82 17.37
N TYR A 417 -35.71 -27.74 17.45
CA TYR A 417 -34.26 -27.76 17.31
C TYR A 417 -33.52 -27.53 18.64
N GLN A 418 -34.22 -27.46 19.76
CA GLN A 418 -33.59 -27.35 21.08
C GLN A 418 -33.16 -28.74 21.58
N VAL A 419 -31.84 -28.94 21.74
CA VAL A 419 -31.27 -30.15 22.35
C VAL A 419 -30.81 -29.82 23.77
N GLN A 420 -31.32 -30.56 24.77
CA GLN A 420 -30.88 -30.47 26.15
C GLN A 420 -29.95 -31.64 26.49
N LEU A 421 -28.74 -31.33 26.95
CA LEU A 421 -27.79 -32.30 27.49
C LEU A 421 -27.65 -32.09 28.99
N VAL A 422 -27.78 -33.17 29.77
CA VAL A 422 -27.66 -33.15 31.24
C VAL A 422 -26.42 -33.94 31.63
N PHE A 423 -25.49 -33.28 32.32
CA PHE A 423 -24.25 -33.89 32.80
C PHE A 423 -24.26 -33.94 34.33
N HIS A 424 -23.88 -35.09 34.90
CA HIS A 424 -23.62 -35.21 36.33
C HIS A 424 -22.11 -35.08 36.56
N LEU A 425 -21.71 -34.07 37.32
CA LEU A 425 -20.31 -33.84 37.67
C LEU A 425 -20.01 -34.40 39.07
N SER A 426 -18.94 -35.16 39.20
CA SER A 426 -18.49 -35.76 40.47
C SER A 426 -17.34 -34.95 41.09
N GLY A 427 -17.30 -34.84 42.42
CA GLY A 427 -16.23 -34.15 43.16
C GLY A 427 -16.51 -32.67 43.43
N VAL A 428 -15.46 -31.87 43.65
CA VAL A 428 -15.58 -30.43 43.93
C VAL A 428 -15.74 -29.67 42.61
N VAL A 429 -16.94 -29.12 42.38
CA VAL A 429 -17.23 -28.29 41.21
C VAL A 429 -16.99 -26.82 41.55
N ASP A 430 -15.96 -26.24 40.94
CA ASP A 430 -15.65 -24.82 41.08
C ASP A 430 -16.42 -24.01 40.03
N ALA A 431 -17.41 -23.24 40.47
CA ALA A 431 -18.27 -22.44 39.61
C ALA A 431 -17.51 -21.36 38.82
N GLY A 432 -16.44 -20.79 39.39
CA GLY A 432 -15.61 -19.78 38.74
C GLY A 432 -14.82 -20.39 37.58
N ARG A 433 -14.20 -21.56 37.80
CA ARG A 433 -13.49 -22.31 36.77
C ARG A 433 -14.43 -22.80 35.67
N MET A 434 -15.63 -23.28 36.03
CA MET A 434 -16.64 -23.68 35.05
C MET A 434 -17.07 -22.52 34.16
N ARG A 435 -17.32 -21.34 34.75
CA ARG A 435 -17.65 -20.13 33.97
C ARG A 435 -16.50 -19.71 33.05
N ALA A 436 -15.27 -19.70 33.56
CA ALA A 436 -14.09 -19.37 32.77
C ALA A 436 -13.87 -20.34 31.60
N ALA A 437 -14.05 -21.65 31.84
CA ALA A 437 -13.97 -22.66 30.79
C ALA A 437 -15.07 -22.49 29.72
N GLY A 438 -16.31 -22.21 30.14
CA GLY A 438 -17.42 -21.91 29.23
C GLY A 438 -17.17 -20.66 28.39
N GLN A 439 -16.70 -19.57 29.01
CA GLN A 439 -16.36 -18.34 28.29
C GLN A 439 -15.22 -18.57 27.29
N ALA A 440 -14.16 -19.27 27.69
CA ALA A 440 -13.05 -19.62 26.81
C ALA A 440 -13.50 -20.46 25.60
N LEU A 441 -14.49 -21.35 25.79
CA LEU A 441 -15.11 -22.10 24.69
C LEU A 441 -15.81 -21.15 23.70
N LEU A 442 -16.63 -20.22 24.20
CA LEU A 442 -17.33 -19.24 23.35
C LEU A 442 -16.33 -18.33 22.62
N ASP A 443 -15.33 -17.80 23.32
CA ASP A 443 -14.32 -16.91 22.75
C ASP A 443 -13.50 -17.62 21.66
N ARG A 444 -13.17 -18.90 21.87
CA ARG A 444 -12.42 -19.72 20.91
C ARG A 444 -13.23 -20.10 19.67
N HIS A 445 -14.55 -20.28 19.79
CA HIS A 445 -15.40 -20.81 18.73
C HIS A 445 -16.41 -19.77 18.23
N ALA A 446 -16.05 -19.06 17.15
CA ALA A 446 -16.88 -17.99 16.57
C ALA A 446 -18.32 -18.41 16.27
N THR A 447 -18.54 -19.64 15.79
CA THR A 447 -19.88 -20.18 15.48
C THR A 447 -20.82 -20.21 16.70
N LEU A 448 -20.28 -20.34 17.92
CA LEU A 448 -21.08 -20.33 19.15
C LEU A 448 -21.48 -18.90 19.58
N ARG A 449 -20.91 -17.88 18.95
CA ARG A 449 -21.18 -16.46 19.22
C ARG A 449 -21.93 -15.78 18.07
N SER A 450 -22.37 -16.54 17.06
CA SER A 450 -23.07 -15.98 15.91
C SER A 450 -24.47 -15.49 16.28
N ALA A 451 -24.86 -14.38 15.68
CA ALA A 451 -26.20 -13.81 15.82
C ALA A 451 -26.90 -13.76 14.46
N PHE A 452 -28.20 -14.06 14.43
CA PHE A 452 -29.01 -13.92 13.22
C PHE A 452 -29.77 -12.61 13.30
N HIS A 453 -29.48 -11.69 12.39
CA HIS A 453 -30.05 -10.34 12.38
C HIS A 453 -30.96 -10.14 11.17
N PRO A 454 -32.17 -9.58 11.34
CA PRO A 454 -33.05 -9.26 10.23
C PRO A 454 -32.45 -8.11 9.41
N ASP A 455 -32.61 -8.18 8.10
CA ASP A 455 -32.00 -7.24 7.18
C ASP A 455 -32.92 -6.99 5.97
N ALA A 456 -32.66 -5.94 5.19
CA ALA A 456 -33.57 -5.52 4.12
C ALA A 456 -33.84 -6.62 3.08
N ASP A 457 -32.86 -7.50 2.85
CA ASP A 457 -32.92 -8.60 1.88
C ASP A 457 -33.22 -9.96 2.55
N GLY A 458 -33.59 -9.97 3.84
CA GLY A 458 -33.90 -11.19 4.60
C GLY A 458 -33.18 -11.25 5.94
N TRP A 459 -32.20 -12.15 6.06
CA TRP A 459 -31.43 -12.35 7.29
C TRP A 459 -29.95 -12.45 6.95
N VAL A 460 -29.13 -12.00 7.89
CA VAL A 460 -27.67 -12.18 7.88
C VAL A 460 -27.21 -12.86 9.16
N GLN A 461 -26.13 -13.61 9.05
CA GLN A 461 -25.41 -14.14 10.20
C GLN A 461 -24.25 -13.19 10.50
N LEU A 462 -24.30 -12.58 11.68
CA LEU A 462 -23.27 -11.72 12.27
C LEU A 462 -22.35 -12.53 13.19
#